data_AF-A0A4Y7ZNH9-F1
#
_entry.id   AF-A0A4Y7ZNH9-F1
#
_cell.length_a   1.000
_cell.length_b   1.000
_cell.length_c   1.000
_cell.angle_alpha   90.00
_cell.angle_beta   90.00
_cell.angle_gamma   90.00
#
_symmetry.space_group_name_H-M   'P 1'
#
loop_
_entity.id
_entity.type
_entity.pdbx_description
1 polymer ?
#
loop_
_entity_poly.entity_id
_entity_poly.type
_entity_poly.pdbx_seq_one_letter_code
_entity_poly.pdbx_strand_id
1 'polypeptide(L)'
;MNMQDEVIRILTFYHGDNNFNMNPHVPAEIEHYARAALDIADDDIVLAAIRLSFTKFHRGLVITRDGLFWRNGPKIETTVNHLTWRELSLRKSNFRPKPKSIDLGDGDAIDNTGSINKSSAVINLLDLLIDKYSEQALESDGFVFESGKDELARNIPTNKAELKQENTQSAAEANDGKSFLGDWFKSLLSK
;
A
#
# COMPACT_ATOMS: atom_id res chain seq x y z
N MET A 1 -19.94 5.72 17.16
CA MET A 1 -18.98 6.19 16.15
C MET A 1 -19.15 5.30 14.94
N ASN A 2 -19.19 5.86 13.73
CA ASN A 2 -19.49 5.05 12.53
C ASN A 2 -18.24 4.30 12.04
N MET A 3 -18.40 3.34 11.13
CA MET A 3 -17.32 2.47 10.65
C MET A 3 -16.15 3.27 10.06
N GLN A 4 -16.47 4.28 9.24
CA GLN A 4 -15.48 5.13 8.60
C GLN A 4 -14.64 5.89 9.65
N ASP A 5 -15.29 6.51 10.64
CA ASP A 5 -14.63 7.27 11.70
C ASP A 5 -13.68 6.34 12.52
N GLU A 6 -14.08 5.10 12.77
CA GLU A 6 -13.26 4.08 13.45
C GLU A 6 -12.02 3.67 12.63
N VAL A 7 -12.20 3.38 11.34
CA VAL A 7 -11.10 3.02 10.44
C VAL A 7 -10.10 4.17 10.31
N ILE A 8 -10.58 5.40 10.13
CA ILE A 8 -9.72 6.59 10.07
C ILE A 8 -8.99 6.82 11.40
N ARG A 9 -9.63 6.55 12.55
CA ARG A 9 -8.97 6.64 13.86
C ARG A 9 -7.83 5.63 14.00
N ILE A 10 -8.01 4.38 13.58
CA ILE A 10 -6.95 3.36 13.60
C ILE A 10 -5.77 3.81 12.74
N LEU A 11 -6.05 4.27 11.51
CA LEU A 11 -5.02 4.74 10.59
C LEU A 11 -4.26 5.97 11.15
N THR A 12 -4.99 6.92 11.73
CA THR A 12 -4.40 8.13 12.32
C THR A 12 -3.54 7.81 13.54
N PHE A 13 -3.95 6.85 14.37
CA PHE A 13 -3.16 6.40 15.51
C PHE A 13 -1.80 5.85 15.06
N TYR A 14 -1.77 4.99 14.02
CA TYR A 14 -0.53 4.45 13.48
C TYR A 14 0.35 5.52 12.85
N HIS A 15 -0.23 6.51 12.16
CA HIS A 15 0.52 7.63 11.60
C HIS A 15 1.22 8.47 12.69
N GLY A 16 0.54 8.72 13.82
CA GLY A 16 1.06 9.53 14.93
C GLY A 16 2.12 8.84 15.78
N ASP A 17 2.28 7.52 15.67
CA ASP A 17 3.35 6.78 16.33
C ASP A 17 4.63 6.86 15.48
N ASN A 18 5.74 7.23 16.12
CA ASN A 18 6.81 8.09 15.58
C ASN A 18 7.67 7.57 14.40
N ASN A 19 7.21 6.60 13.60
CA ASN A 19 7.92 6.05 12.44
C ASN A 19 7.04 5.29 11.43
N PHE A 20 5.70 5.31 11.52
CA PHE A 20 4.88 4.63 10.52
C PHE A 20 4.65 5.52 9.28
N ASN A 21 5.39 5.26 8.20
CA ASN A 21 5.29 6.06 6.97
C ASN A 21 4.01 5.74 6.19
N MET A 22 2.93 6.37 6.62
CA MET A 22 1.60 6.25 6.04
C MET A 22 0.96 7.62 5.98
N ASN A 23 0.24 7.92 4.91
CA ASN A 23 -0.58 9.14 4.84
C ASN A 23 -2.06 8.75 5.03
N PRO A 24 -2.68 9.01 6.19
CA PRO A 24 -4.14 9.09 6.27
C PRO A 24 -4.57 10.32 5.45
N HIS A 25 -5.57 10.18 4.57
CA HIS A 25 -5.89 11.18 3.54
C HIS A 25 -4.76 11.35 2.52
N VAL A 26 -4.61 10.32 1.68
CA VAL A 26 -3.56 10.25 0.67
C VAL A 26 -3.60 11.51 -0.21
N PRO A 27 -2.49 12.28 -0.30
CA PRO A 27 -2.42 13.43 -1.22
C PRO A 27 -2.82 13.01 -2.64
N ALA A 28 -3.53 13.88 -3.36
CA ALA A 28 -4.09 13.55 -4.68
C ALA A 28 -3.05 12.98 -5.66
N GLU A 29 -1.82 13.46 -5.60
CA GLU A 29 -0.70 12.94 -6.40
C GLU A 29 -0.38 11.48 -6.06
N ILE A 30 -0.33 11.14 -4.76
CA ILE A 30 -0.01 9.81 -4.27
C ILE A 30 -1.16 8.82 -4.58
N GLU A 31 -2.40 9.27 -4.43
CA GLU A 31 -3.59 8.50 -4.80
C GLU A 31 -3.63 8.23 -6.31
N HIS A 32 -3.34 9.26 -7.11
CA HIS A 32 -3.25 9.15 -8.55
C HIS A 32 -2.21 8.10 -8.99
N TYR A 33 -1.01 8.13 -8.41
CA TYR A 33 0.01 7.13 -8.71
C TYR A 33 -0.37 5.73 -8.24
N ALA A 34 -1.05 5.60 -7.10
CA ALA A 34 -1.57 4.32 -6.62
C ALA A 34 -2.54 3.71 -7.63
N ARG A 35 -3.57 4.47 -8.05
CA ARG A 35 -4.57 4.04 -9.03
C ARG A 35 -3.98 3.77 -10.42
N ALA A 36 -2.92 4.48 -10.81
CA ALA A 36 -2.24 4.23 -12.08
C ALA A 36 -1.37 2.97 -12.06
N ALA A 37 -0.87 2.58 -10.88
CA ALA A 37 0.05 1.47 -10.70
C ALA A 37 -0.62 0.17 -10.23
N LEU A 38 -1.84 0.26 -9.71
CA LEU A 38 -2.63 -0.80 -9.10
C LEU A 38 -4.03 -0.75 -9.70
N ASP A 39 -4.65 -1.91 -9.93
CA ASP A 39 -5.99 -2.01 -10.53
C ASP A 39 -7.11 -1.63 -9.53
N ILE A 40 -7.01 -0.46 -8.91
CA ILE A 40 -7.99 0.10 -7.97
C ILE A 40 -9.13 0.75 -8.78
N ALA A 41 -10.38 0.40 -8.48
CA ALA A 41 -11.56 0.95 -9.16
C ALA A 41 -11.73 2.45 -8.88
N ASP A 42 -12.18 3.22 -9.89
CA ASP A 42 -12.31 4.69 -9.80
C ASP A 42 -13.26 5.17 -8.69
N ASP A 43 -14.23 4.34 -8.32
CA ASP A 43 -15.24 4.61 -7.28
C ASP A 43 -14.89 4.06 -5.90
N ASP A 44 -13.78 3.32 -5.78
CA ASP A 44 -13.25 2.88 -4.50
C ASP A 44 -12.61 4.06 -3.74
N ILE A 45 -12.64 4.02 -2.42
CA ILE A 45 -12.14 5.08 -1.55
C ILE A 45 -10.76 4.69 -1.04
N VAL A 46 -9.72 5.45 -1.41
CA VAL A 46 -8.38 5.25 -0.86
C VAL A 46 -8.30 5.88 0.53
N LEU A 47 -8.08 5.04 1.55
CA LEU A 47 -8.07 5.44 2.95
C LEU A 47 -6.66 5.80 3.43
N ALA A 48 -5.66 5.03 2.99
CA ALA A 48 -4.27 5.28 3.30
C ALA A 48 -3.33 4.66 2.27
N ALA A 49 -2.13 5.24 2.15
CA ALA A 49 -1.03 4.67 1.40
C ALA A 49 0.18 4.55 2.31
N ILE A 50 0.77 3.35 2.32
CA ILE A 50 1.94 3.01 3.11
C ILE A 50 3.12 2.86 2.15
N ARG A 51 4.16 3.66 2.38
CA ARG A 51 5.38 3.59 1.60
C ARG A 51 6.26 2.48 2.14
N LEU A 52 6.44 1.41 1.36
CA LEU A 52 7.24 0.25 1.74
C LEU A 52 8.70 0.31 1.28
N SER A 53 9.09 1.38 0.56
CA SER A 53 10.47 1.58 0.13
C SER A 53 10.90 3.04 0.17
N PHE A 54 12.08 3.31 0.74
CA PHE A 54 12.68 4.64 0.82
C PHE A 54 12.94 5.35 -0.52
N THR A 55 13.01 4.63 -1.64
CA THR A 55 13.48 5.20 -2.91
C THR A 55 12.48 5.11 -4.05
N LYS A 56 11.39 4.35 -3.90
CA LYS A 56 10.42 4.13 -4.98
C LYS A 56 9.00 4.06 -4.41
N PHE A 57 8.14 4.99 -4.80
CA PHE A 57 6.72 4.94 -4.45
C PHE A 57 5.99 3.78 -5.14
N HIS A 58 6.55 3.25 -6.25
CA HIS A 58 6.03 2.09 -6.99
C HIS A 58 6.01 0.76 -6.21
N ARG A 59 6.58 0.72 -4.99
CA ARG A 59 6.42 -0.37 -4.04
C ARG A 59 5.72 0.17 -2.80
N GLY A 60 4.42 -0.01 -2.79
CA GLY A 60 3.54 0.52 -1.78
C GLY A 60 2.43 -0.46 -1.46
N LEU A 61 1.79 -0.19 -0.34
CA LEU A 61 0.60 -0.86 0.12
C LEU A 61 -0.48 0.20 0.26
N VAL A 62 -1.61 -0.03 -0.38
CA VAL A 62 -2.72 0.91 -0.44
C VAL A 62 -3.92 0.25 0.22
N ILE A 63 -4.45 0.95 1.21
CA ILE A 63 -5.59 0.56 2.01
C ILE A 63 -6.78 1.32 1.44
N THR A 64 -7.78 0.59 0.99
CA THR A 64 -8.99 1.13 0.36
C THR A 64 -10.24 0.69 1.13
N ARG A 65 -11.42 1.17 0.72
CA ARG A 65 -12.69 0.66 1.25
C ARG A 65 -12.86 -0.81 0.88
N ASP A 66 -12.48 -1.21 -0.33
CA ASP A 66 -12.80 -2.55 -0.84
C ASP A 66 -11.74 -3.59 -0.48
N GLY A 67 -10.49 -3.19 -0.27
CA GLY A 67 -9.44 -4.11 0.13
C GLY A 67 -8.05 -3.51 0.27
N LEU A 68 -7.07 -4.40 0.16
CA LEU A 68 -5.65 -4.12 0.25
C LEU A 68 -5.01 -4.36 -1.11
N PHE A 69 -4.36 -3.33 -1.66
CA PHE A 69 -3.66 -3.40 -2.94
C PHE A 69 -2.17 -3.17 -2.73
N TRP A 70 -1.32 -3.89 -3.45
CA TRP A 70 0.12 -3.71 -3.34
C TRP A 70 0.84 -3.98 -4.64
N ARG A 71 2.09 -3.52 -4.70
CA ARG A 71 2.98 -3.84 -5.82
C ARG A 71 4.34 -4.25 -5.32
N ASN A 72 4.75 -5.43 -5.74
CA ASN A 72 6.04 -5.98 -5.37
C ASN A 72 7.16 -5.55 -6.31
N GLY A 73 8.39 -5.61 -5.79
CA GLY A 73 9.57 -5.62 -6.65
C GLY A 73 9.66 -6.90 -7.49
N PRO A 74 10.48 -6.89 -8.55
CA PRO A 74 10.63 -8.03 -9.48
C PRO A 74 11.27 -9.28 -8.85
N LYS A 75 11.61 -9.25 -7.56
CA LYS A 75 12.24 -10.37 -6.83
C LYS A 75 11.28 -11.05 -5.84
N ILE A 76 10.10 -10.49 -5.62
CA ILE A 76 9.09 -11.08 -4.74
C ILE A 76 7.93 -11.51 -5.63
N GLU A 77 7.77 -12.82 -5.75
CA GLU A 77 6.63 -13.43 -6.43
C GLU A 77 5.41 -13.38 -5.50
N THR A 78 4.25 -13.13 -6.09
CA THR A 78 2.94 -13.11 -5.42
C THR A 78 1.91 -13.55 -6.45
N THR A 79 0.88 -14.29 -6.04
CA THR A 79 -0.11 -14.82 -7.00
C THR A 79 -1.13 -13.76 -7.40
N VAL A 80 -1.50 -12.89 -6.44
CA VAL A 80 -2.27 -11.68 -6.67
C VAL A 80 -1.58 -10.45 -6.11
N ASN A 81 -2.09 -9.27 -6.46
CA ASN A 81 -1.62 -7.97 -5.97
C ASN A 81 -2.74 -7.19 -5.25
N HIS A 82 -3.84 -7.88 -4.96
CA HIS A 82 -5.02 -7.34 -4.31
C HIS A 82 -5.72 -8.46 -3.54
N LEU A 83 -6.22 -8.14 -2.35
CA LEU A 83 -7.18 -8.95 -1.61
C LEU A 83 -8.25 -8.05 -1.00
N THR A 84 -9.49 -8.51 -1.09
CA THR A 84 -10.63 -7.90 -0.42
C THR A 84 -10.50 -8.00 1.10
N TRP A 85 -11.20 -7.17 1.85
CA TRP A 85 -11.22 -7.28 3.32
C TRP A 85 -11.78 -8.62 3.80
N ARG A 86 -12.74 -9.18 3.05
CA ARG A 86 -13.25 -10.52 3.28
C ARG A 86 -12.18 -11.60 3.14
N GLU A 87 -11.40 -11.56 2.06
CA GLU A 87 -10.33 -12.56 1.86
C GLU A 87 -9.25 -12.43 2.93
N LEU A 88 -8.88 -11.20 3.29
CA LEU A 88 -7.92 -10.94 4.35
C LEU A 88 -8.40 -11.48 5.70
N SER A 89 -9.68 -11.32 6.04
CA SER A 89 -10.23 -11.82 7.30
C SER A 89 -10.19 -13.34 7.39
N LEU A 90 -10.49 -14.04 6.29
CA LEU A 90 -10.42 -15.50 6.21
C LEU A 90 -8.98 -16.03 6.34
N ARG A 91 -7.99 -15.24 5.92
CA ARG A 91 -6.58 -15.62 5.90
C ARG A 91 -5.77 -15.06 7.08
N LYS A 92 -6.36 -14.24 7.95
CA LYS A 92 -5.69 -13.53 9.06
C LYS A 92 -4.73 -14.43 9.86
N SER A 93 -5.15 -15.65 10.19
CA SER A 93 -4.37 -16.61 10.97
C SER A 93 -3.08 -17.09 10.28
N ASN A 94 -2.96 -16.90 8.96
CA ASN A 94 -1.82 -17.28 8.15
C ASN A 94 -0.79 -16.16 8.01
N PHE A 95 -1.07 -14.94 8.45
CA PHE A 95 -0.16 -13.81 8.24
C PHE A 95 1.15 -14.01 9.02
N ARG A 96 2.29 -13.91 8.34
CA ARG A 96 3.60 -14.07 8.98
C ARG A 96 4.54 -12.93 8.59
N PRO A 97 5.11 -12.21 9.58
CA PRO A 97 6.13 -11.22 9.29
C PRO A 97 7.43 -11.92 8.93
N LYS A 98 8.04 -11.52 7.81
CA LYS A 98 9.41 -11.88 7.45
C LYS A 98 10.28 -10.62 7.49
N PRO A 99 11.63 -10.73 7.59
CA PRO A 99 12.51 -9.56 7.71
C PRO A 99 12.38 -8.53 6.57
N LYS A 100 11.95 -8.95 5.37
CA LYS A 100 11.83 -8.10 4.18
C LYS A 100 10.51 -8.27 3.43
N SER A 101 9.56 -9.00 4.00
CA SER A 101 8.25 -9.22 3.39
C SER A 101 7.20 -9.56 4.44
N ILE A 102 5.95 -9.57 4.02
CA ILE A 102 4.81 -10.04 4.79
C ILE A 102 4.18 -11.16 3.97
N ASP A 103 4.03 -12.34 4.57
CA ASP A 103 3.32 -13.47 3.98
C ASP A 103 1.84 -13.35 4.33
N LEU A 104 0.95 -13.42 3.34
CA LEU A 104 -0.50 -13.34 3.51
C LEU A 104 -1.18 -14.71 3.40
N GLY A 105 -0.40 -15.79 3.21
CA GLY A 105 -0.91 -17.13 2.91
C GLY A 105 -1.14 -17.35 1.41
N ASP A 106 -1.32 -18.61 1.02
CA ASP A 106 -1.63 -19.04 -0.36
C ASP A 106 -0.66 -18.56 -1.45
N GLY A 107 0.58 -18.25 -1.08
CA GLY A 107 1.60 -17.73 -2.00
C GLY A 107 1.54 -16.22 -2.23
N ASP A 108 0.66 -15.50 -1.52
CA ASP A 108 0.56 -14.05 -1.58
C ASP A 108 1.52 -13.39 -0.59
N ALA A 109 2.23 -12.37 -1.06
CA ALA A 109 3.23 -11.69 -0.26
C ALA A 109 3.35 -10.22 -0.61
N ILE A 110 3.67 -9.41 0.41
CA ILE A 110 3.98 -7.99 0.25
C ILE A 110 5.49 -7.80 0.44
N ASP A 111 6.17 -7.20 -0.53
CA ASP A 111 7.57 -6.78 -0.45
C ASP A 111 7.70 -5.59 0.50
N ASN A 112 8.44 -5.79 1.60
CA ASN A 112 8.71 -4.75 2.60
C ASN A 112 10.21 -4.37 2.61
N THR A 113 10.94 -4.68 1.53
CA THR A 113 12.38 -4.43 1.44
C THR A 113 12.69 -2.93 1.41
N GLY A 114 13.44 -2.47 2.41
CA GLY A 114 13.83 -1.06 2.50
C GLY A 114 12.70 -0.16 2.97
N SER A 115 11.72 -0.71 3.68
CA SER A 115 10.73 0.06 4.43
C SER A 115 11.28 0.50 5.78
N ILE A 116 10.81 1.64 6.30
CA ILE A 116 10.96 1.94 7.73
C ILE A 116 9.95 1.17 8.59
N ASN A 117 8.83 0.80 7.99
CA ASN A 117 7.77 0.09 8.69
C ASN A 117 8.20 -1.36 8.86
N LYS A 118 8.43 -1.79 10.11
CA LYS A 118 8.68 -3.20 10.40
C LYS A 118 7.48 -4.04 9.92
N SER A 119 7.75 -5.19 9.30
CA SER A 119 6.69 -6.09 8.80
C SER A 119 5.67 -6.45 9.88
N SER A 120 6.11 -6.62 11.14
CA SER A 120 5.22 -6.88 12.28
C SER A 120 4.30 -5.70 12.61
N ALA A 121 4.77 -4.46 12.44
CA ALA A 121 3.93 -3.28 12.67
C ALA A 121 2.85 -3.15 11.59
N VAL A 122 3.19 -3.45 10.34
CA VAL A 122 2.21 -3.49 9.24
C VAL A 122 1.16 -4.59 9.50
N ILE A 123 1.57 -5.79 9.94
CA ILE A 123 0.63 -6.85 10.31
C ILE A 123 -0.29 -6.41 11.46
N ASN A 124 0.25 -5.80 12.51
CA ASN A 124 -0.59 -5.32 13.62
C ASN A 124 -1.64 -4.28 13.17
N LEU A 125 -1.28 -3.41 12.23
CA LEU A 125 -2.24 -2.49 11.61
C LEU A 125 -3.32 -3.25 10.84
N LEU A 126 -2.92 -4.21 9.99
CA LEU A 126 -3.85 -5.02 9.22
C LEU A 126 -4.77 -5.83 10.14
N ASP A 127 -4.25 -6.39 11.23
CA ASP A 127 -5.03 -7.15 12.21
C ASP A 127 -6.14 -6.30 12.81
N LEU A 128 -5.84 -5.06 13.21
CA LEU A 128 -6.84 -4.14 13.75
C LEU A 128 -7.90 -3.73 12.72
N LEU A 129 -7.49 -3.51 11.46
CA LEU A 129 -8.43 -3.20 10.38
C LEU A 129 -9.31 -4.40 10.04
N ILE A 130 -8.76 -5.61 10.03
CA ILE A 130 -9.50 -6.86 9.81
C ILE A 130 -10.46 -7.14 10.96
N ASP A 131 -10.04 -6.92 12.22
CA ASP A 131 -10.94 -7.03 13.37
C ASP A 131 -12.08 -6.05 13.26
N LYS A 132 -11.77 -4.80 12.88
CA LYS A 132 -12.78 -3.76 12.67
C LYS A 132 -13.75 -4.11 11.53
N TYR A 133 -13.24 -4.64 10.42
CA TYR A 133 -14.06 -5.17 9.33
C TYR A 133 -14.97 -6.30 9.82
N SER A 134 -14.44 -7.23 10.62
CA SER A 134 -15.18 -8.41 11.10
C SER A 134 -16.31 -8.08 12.09
N GLU A 135 -16.31 -6.87 12.66
CA GLU A 135 -17.44 -6.36 13.46
C GLU A 135 -18.66 -5.97 12.60
N GLN A 136 -18.49 -5.82 11.28
CA GLN A 136 -19.60 -5.51 10.39
C GLN A 136 -20.54 -6.72 10.28
N ALA A 137 -21.84 -6.51 10.47
CA ALA A 137 -22.83 -7.58 10.42
C ALA A 137 -23.22 -7.98 8.98
N LEU A 138 -22.75 -7.24 7.97
CA LEU A 138 -23.10 -7.41 6.58
C LEU A 138 -22.05 -8.23 5.84
N GLU A 139 -22.52 -9.18 5.03
CA GLU A 139 -21.70 -9.87 4.05
C GLU A 139 -21.39 -8.92 2.88
N SER A 140 -20.19 -8.31 2.90
CA SER A 140 -19.64 -7.51 1.80
C SER A 140 -18.17 -7.83 1.64
N ASP A 141 -17.61 -7.60 0.45
CA ASP A 141 -16.18 -7.84 0.23
C ASP A 141 -15.30 -6.72 0.81
N GLY A 142 -15.87 -5.52 1.00
CA GLY A 142 -15.23 -4.34 1.56
C GLY A 142 -15.92 -3.76 2.80
N PHE A 143 -15.36 -2.68 3.34
CA PHE A 143 -16.01 -1.90 4.40
C PHE A 143 -17.30 -1.23 3.90
N VAL A 144 -18.33 -1.23 4.74
CA VAL A 144 -19.56 -0.47 4.50
C VAL A 144 -19.51 0.85 5.26
N PHE A 145 -19.49 1.96 4.52
CA PHE A 145 -19.58 3.31 5.10
C PHE A 145 -20.99 3.89 4.94
N GLU A 146 -21.39 4.75 5.87
CA GLU A 146 -22.68 5.44 5.81
C GLU A 146 -22.66 6.48 4.68
N SER A 147 -23.64 6.42 3.77
CA SER A 147 -23.77 7.36 2.65
C SER A 147 -23.86 8.81 3.12
N GLY A 148 -23.07 9.70 2.53
CA GLY A 148 -23.13 11.16 2.78
C GLY A 148 -21.90 11.79 3.44
N LYS A 149 -20.84 11.01 3.72
CA LYS A 149 -19.51 11.50 4.17
C LYS A 149 -18.39 11.21 3.16
N ASP A 150 -18.74 10.88 1.91
CA ASP A 150 -17.80 10.55 0.81
C ASP A 150 -17.09 11.79 0.22
N GLU A 151 -17.32 12.99 0.76
CA GLU A 151 -16.76 14.26 0.24
C GLU A 151 -15.25 14.43 0.45
N LEU A 152 -14.56 13.44 1.01
CA LEU A 152 -13.14 13.58 1.35
C LEU A 152 -12.14 13.48 0.18
N ALA A 153 -12.55 13.16 -1.07
CA ALA A 153 -11.56 12.92 -2.14
C ALA A 153 -12.06 13.06 -3.60
N ARG A 154 -12.54 14.24 -4.05
CA ARG A 154 -12.83 14.42 -5.49
C ARG A 154 -12.30 15.73 -6.08
N ASN A 155 -11.09 15.67 -6.64
CA ASN A 155 -10.62 16.56 -7.71
C ASN A 155 -9.56 15.81 -8.55
N ILE A 156 -9.96 15.19 -9.67
CA ILE A 156 -9.11 14.39 -10.57
C ILE A 156 -8.79 15.22 -11.84
N PRO A 157 -7.51 15.49 -12.21
CA PRO A 157 -7.16 16.16 -13.45
C PRO A 157 -7.17 15.23 -14.68
N THR A 158 -7.43 15.83 -15.84
CA THR A 158 -7.93 15.20 -17.08
C THR A 158 -6.88 14.75 -18.10
N ASN A 159 -5.56 14.77 -17.82
CA ASN A 159 -4.55 14.49 -18.86
C ASN A 159 -3.78 13.16 -18.68
N LYS A 160 -4.42 12.07 -19.12
CA LYS A 160 -3.95 10.67 -19.07
C LYS A 160 -2.69 10.38 -19.92
N ALA A 161 -2.36 11.22 -20.92
CA ALA A 161 -1.31 10.92 -21.91
C ALA A 161 0.10 11.35 -21.48
N GLU A 162 0.25 12.51 -20.85
CA GLU A 162 1.54 13.02 -20.37
C GLU A 162 2.08 12.15 -19.21
N LEU A 163 1.17 11.68 -18.35
CA LEU A 163 1.48 10.90 -17.14
C LEU A 163 1.97 9.48 -17.45
N LYS A 164 1.58 8.92 -18.61
CA LYS A 164 2.06 7.61 -19.08
C LYS A 164 3.51 7.68 -19.58
N GLN A 165 3.94 8.84 -20.09
CA GLN A 165 5.32 9.07 -20.53
C GLN A 165 6.26 9.24 -19.33
N GLU A 166 5.88 10.02 -18.32
CA GLU A 166 6.69 10.25 -17.11
C GLU A 166 6.94 8.96 -16.30
N ASN A 167 5.95 8.06 -16.22
CA ASN A 167 6.09 6.77 -15.54
C ASN A 167 7.03 5.82 -16.29
N THR A 168 6.97 5.81 -17.63
CA THR A 168 7.87 4.99 -18.46
C THR A 168 9.31 5.48 -18.35
N GLN A 169 9.50 6.80 -18.26
CA GLN A 169 10.81 7.43 -18.09
C GLN A 169 11.39 7.20 -16.68
N SER A 170 10.58 7.36 -15.63
CA SER A 170 10.97 7.09 -14.24
C SER A 170 11.34 5.61 -14.02
N ALA A 171 10.62 4.67 -14.67
CA ALA A 171 10.93 3.24 -14.62
C ALA A 171 12.26 2.90 -15.32
N ALA A 172 12.62 3.61 -16.39
CA ALA A 172 13.87 3.44 -17.13
C ALA A 172 15.08 3.99 -16.34
N GLU A 173 14.97 5.21 -15.80
CA GLU A 173 16.02 5.85 -14.99
C GLU A 173 16.35 5.04 -13.72
N ALA A 174 15.33 4.41 -13.14
CA ALA A 174 15.47 3.57 -11.96
C ALA A 174 16.16 2.19 -12.23
N ASN A 175 16.37 1.84 -13.50
CA ASN A 175 17.16 0.69 -13.94
C ASN A 175 18.62 1.08 -14.29
N ASP A 176 18.87 2.26 -14.83
CA ASP A 176 20.22 2.74 -15.16
C ASP A 176 21.04 3.15 -13.91
N GLY A 177 20.38 3.61 -12.84
CA GLY A 177 21.04 3.96 -11.58
C GLY A 177 21.75 2.80 -10.85
N LYS A 178 21.58 1.55 -11.30
CA LYS A 178 22.33 0.39 -10.76
C LYS A 178 23.76 0.29 -11.29
N SER A 179 24.09 0.93 -12.42
CA SER A 179 25.46 0.93 -12.97
C SER A 179 26.39 1.82 -12.15
N PHE A 180 25.90 2.98 -11.70
CA PHE A 180 26.75 4.01 -11.11
C PHE A 180 27.23 3.69 -9.67
N LEU A 181 26.36 3.07 -8.86
CA LEU A 181 26.71 2.67 -7.49
C LEU A 181 27.67 1.47 -7.45
N GLY A 182 27.65 0.60 -8.46
CA GLY A 182 28.54 -0.56 -8.56
C GLY A 182 30.00 -0.17 -8.82
N ASP A 183 30.21 0.82 -9.67
CA ASP A 183 31.56 1.29 -10.04
C ASP A 183 32.20 2.17 -8.96
N TRP A 184 31.39 2.97 -8.25
CA TRP A 184 31.87 3.76 -7.13
C TRP A 184 32.31 2.89 -5.94
N PHE A 185 31.58 1.82 -5.63
CA PHE A 185 31.95 0.88 -4.56
C PHE A 185 33.22 0.07 -4.89
N LYS A 186 33.43 -0.32 -6.16
CA LYS A 186 34.67 -1.02 -6.57
C LYS A 186 35.90 -0.14 -6.48
N SER A 187 35.77 1.16 -6.79
CA SER A 187 36.87 2.13 -6.66
C SER A 187 37.30 2.40 -5.21
N LEU A 188 36.41 2.17 -4.24
CA LEU A 188 36.68 2.40 -2.81
C LEU A 188 37.36 1.20 -2.13
N LEU A 189 37.24 0.01 -2.69
CA LEU A 189 37.81 -1.24 -2.15
C LEU A 189 39.15 -1.63 -2.80
N SER A 190 39.66 -0.84 -3.76
CA SER A 190 40.94 -1.09 -4.43
C SER A 190 42.09 -0.18 -3.95
N LYS A 191 42.00 0.38 -2.73
CA LYS A 191 43.09 1.12 -2.10
C LYS A 191 43.53 0.43 -0.82
#